data_AF-A0A3L6PET8-F1
#
_entry.id   AF-A0A3L6PET8-F1
#
_cell.length_a   1.000
_cell.length_b   1.000
_cell.length_c   1.000
_cell.angle_alpha   90.00
_cell.angle_beta   90.00
_cell.angle_gamma   90.00
#
_symmetry.space_group_name_H-M   'P 1'
#
loop_
_entity.id
_entity.type
_entity.pdbx_description
1 polymer ?
#
loop_
_entity_poly.entity_id
_entity_poly.type
_entity_poly.pdbx_seq_one_letter_code
_entity_poly.pdbx_strand_id
1 'polypeptide(L)'
;MRQAFSASKPSPSGRDKGRRKGAAEQLLTDQALSLRARLQGALALGLTKSDGHGAKKWQSTDAGIQSHVLKAVAAFVGSISNEALRLAPVKESISDILLALEGILKTHNVSVLIQAADVSLRLVSSIGNSVRQYPILEMVSSLSCQLSADQLCIAVPCASALTCILNSLVTARASTQAEIWEALEKTNAVASVISALQNYTHDVHPLNYLTEMISLLRSILWIWPSSRYHVWSNCNLMAKLAQYCLSAETTVAAKILKLYAALALCGNGVMILLKDEELIPKICDLMGKSHPSVTRIEALKLCQVLLSNLKI
;
A
#
# COMPACT_ATOMS: atom_id res chain seq x y z
N MET A 1 59.86 5.87 -64.28
CA MET A 1 59.56 7.23 -63.75
C MET A 1 58.94 7.09 -62.37
N ARG A 2 59.60 7.66 -61.35
CA ARG A 2 59.17 8.12 -60.00
C ARG A 2 58.44 7.18 -59.01
N GLN A 3 59.03 7.15 -57.80
CA GLN A 3 58.54 6.63 -56.51
C GLN A 3 57.38 7.46 -55.91
N ALA A 4 56.61 6.90 -54.96
CA ALA A 4 56.64 7.30 -53.53
C ALA A 4 55.55 6.64 -52.63
N PHE A 5 56.02 6.04 -51.52
CA PHE A 5 55.54 6.04 -50.12
C PHE A 5 54.08 5.74 -49.67
N SER A 6 53.96 4.63 -48.90
CA SER A 6 53.53 4.50 -47.49
C SER A 6 52.22 5.15 -46.98
N ALA A 7 51.33 4.32 -46.40
CA ALA A 7 51.03 4.35 -44.96
C ALA A 7 50.00 3.27 -44.57
N SER A 8 50.42 2.34 -43.70
CA SER A 8 49.56 1.42 -42.95
C SER A 8 48.82 2.18 -41.84
N LYS A 9 47.51 1.94 -41.66
CA LYS A 9 46.82 2.22 -40.39
C LYS A 9 45.82 1.13 -40.02
N PRO A 10 45.61 0.91 -38.71
CA PRO A 10 45.10 -0.35 -38.16
C PRO A 10 43.61 -0.31 -37.84
N SER A 11 43.05 -1.50 -37.63
CA SER A 11 41.72 -1.77 -37.09
C SER A 11 41.43 -1.02 -35.78
N PRO A 12 40.24 -0.43 -35.59
CA PRO A 12 39.86 0.09 -34.28
C PRO A 12 39.36 -1.06 -33.40
N SER A 13 40.14 -1.32 -32.34
CA SER A 13 39.75 -2.06 -31.16
C SER A 13 39.04 -1.12 -30.17
N GLY A 14 38.03 -1.66 -29.47
CA GLY A 14 37.82 -1.34 -28.07
C GLY A 14 36.90 -0.17 -27.70
N ARG A 15 35.91 -0.53 -26.87
CA ARG A 15 35.29 0.23 -25.78
C ARG A 15 34.29 1.34 -26.17
N ASP A 16 33.01 0.96 -26.11
CA ASP A 16 31.96 1.90 -25.69
C ASP A 16 30.88 1.22 -24.83
N LYS A 17 31.30 0.55 -23.74
CA LYS A 17 30.41 0.04 -22.69
C LYS A 17 30.37 0.90 -21.42
N GLY A 18 31.17 1.96 -21.34
CA GLY A 18 31.26 2.83 -20.15
C GLY A 18 30.28 4.01 -20.13
N ARG A 19 29.85 4.50 -21.30
CA ARG A 19 29.18 5.81 -21.40
C ARG A 19 27.70 5.80 -21.04
N ARG A 20 27.04 4.63 -21.01
CA ARG A 20 25.61 4.52 -20.65
C ARG A 20 25.34 4.52 -19.14
N LYS A 21 26.34 4.25 -18.30
CA LYS A 21 26.13 4.18 -16.83
C LYS A 21 26.04 5.58 -16.19
N GLY A 22 26.84 6.53 -16.67
CA GLY A 22 26.89 7.89 -16.12
C GLY A 22 25.70 8.80 -16.47
N ALA A 23 24.99 8.54 -17.58
CA ALA A 23 23.85 9.37 -17.98
C ALA A 23 22.57 9.10 -17.14
N ALA A 24 22.43 7.89 -16.58
CA ALA A 24 21.29 7.53 -15.72
C ALA A 24 21.41 8.13 -14.30
N GLU A 25 22.63 8.43 -13.84
CA GLU A 25 22.90 8.98 -12.52
C GLU A 25 22.82 10.52 -12.47
N GLN A 26 22.82 11.21 -13.62
CA GLN A 26 22.71 12.68 -13.72
C GLN A 26 21.39 13.26 -13.21
N LEU A 27 20.38 12.43 -12.97
CA LEU A 27 19.08 12.83 -12.41
C LEU A 27 18.99 12.65 -10.88
N LEU A 28 20.00 12.04 -10.25
CA LEU A 28 20.07 11.91 -8.80
C LEU A 28 20.91 13.05 -8.23
N THR A 29 20.43 13.64 -7.13
CA THR A 29 21.26 14.57 -6.36
C THR A 29 22.42 13.83 -5.70
N ASP A 30 23.54 14.52 -5.45
CA ASP A 30 24.68 13.94 -4.74
C ASP A 30 24.27 13.34 -3.38
N GLN A 31 23.28 13.97 -2.72
CA GLN A 31 22.68 13.47 -1.51
C GLN A 31 21.95 12.13 -1.72
N ALA A 32 21.15 11.99 -2.78
CA ALA A 32 20.43 10.75 -3.07
C ALA A 32 21.40 9.60 -3.42
N LEU A 33 22.51 9.89 -4.11
CA LEU A 33 23.57 8.92 -4.40
C LEU A 33 24.27 8.44 -3.11
N SER A 34 24.62 9.36 -2.22
CA SER A 34 25.21 9.03 -0.92
C SER A 34 24.27 8.19 -0.05
N LEU A 35 22.99 8.57 0.02
CA LEU A 35 21.97 7.81 0.76
C LEU A 35 21.73 6.43 0.17
N ARG A 36 21.78 6.30 -1.15
CA ARG A 36 21.71 5.02 -1.85
C ARG A 36 22.88 4.11 -1.49
N ALA A 37 24.11 4.63 -1.49
CA ALA A 37 25.30 3.84 -1.12
C ALA A 37 25.19 3.33 0.32
N ARG A 38 24.74 4.19 1.25
CA ARG A 38 24.48 3.80 2.64
C ARG A 38 23.40 2.73 2.75
N LEU A 39 22.30 2.87 2.00
CA LEU A 39 21.24 1.87 1.93
C LEU A 39 21.78 0.52 1.44
N GLN A 40 22.58 0.51 0.38
CA GLN A 40 23.17 -0.73 -0.17
C GLN A 40 24.08 -1.42 0.85
N GLY A 41 24.92 -0.65 1.56
CA GLY A 41 25.75 -1.17 2.64
C GLY A 41 24.92 -1.80 3.77
N ALA A 42 23.84 -1.13 4.19
CA ALA A 42 22.96 -1.64 5.23
C ALA A 42 22.23 -2.92 4.79
N LEU A 43 21.67 -2.94 3.57
CA LEU A 43 20.95 -4.10 3.03
C LEU A 43 21.86 -5.32 2.88
N ALA A 44 23.14 -5.13 2.53
CA ALA A 44 24.12 -6.21 2.41
C ALA A 44 24.38 -6.95 3.73
N LEU A 45 24.05 -6.35 4.89
CA LEU A 45 24.18 -7.01 6.20
C LEU A 45 23.12 -8.09 6.44
N GLY A 46 22.00 -8.06 5.70
CA GLY A 46 20.89 -9.00 5.90
C GLY A 46 20.38 -9.69 4.64
N LEU A 47 20.66 -9.16 3.45
CA LEU A 47 20.34 -9.82 2.18
C LEU A 47 21.48 -10.75 1.77
N THR A 48 21.17 -12.04 1.67
CA THR A 48 22.10 -13.04 1.14
C THR A 48 21.50 -13.67 -0.12
N LYS A 49 22.36 -14.12 -1.02
CA LYS A 49 21.96 -14.97 -2.16
C LYS A 49 21.97 -16.40 -1.66
N SER A 50 20.86 -17.13 -1.76
CA SER A 50 20.89 -18.55 -1.44
C SER A 50 21.81 -19.26 -2.43
N ASP A 51 22.83 -19.93 -1.90
CA ASP A 51 23.85 -20.77 -2.52
C ASP A 51 23.79 -20.84 -4.06
N GLY A 52 24.58 -19.97 -4.68
CA GLY A 52 25.00 -20.05 -6.09
C GLY A 52 24.00 -19.57 -7.15
N HIS A 53 22.70 -19.84 -7.02
CA HIS A 53 21.71 -19.61 -8.10
C HIS A 53 20.35 -19.09 -7.64
N GLY A 54 20.09 -18.98 -6.33
CA GLY A 54 18.76 -18.59 -5.86
C GLY A 54 18.55 -17.09 -5.67
N ALA A 55 17.27 -16.70 -5.60
CA ALA A 55 16.86 -15.32 -5.39
C ALA A 55 17.41 -14.77 -4.07
N LYS A 56 17.73 -13.46 -4.04
CA LYS A 56 18.08 -12.77 -2.79
C LYS A 56 16.95 -12.92 -1.78
N LYS A 57 17.29 -13.19 -0.52
CA LYS A 57 16.33 -13.21 0.59
C LYS A 57 16.92 -12.52 1.82
N TRP A 58 16.05 -11.95 2.64
CA TRP A 58 16.42 -11.43 3.94
C TRP A 58 16.61 -12.58 4.93
N GLN A 59 17.72 -12.57 5.68
CA GLN A 59 18.06 -13.63 6.63
C GLN A 59 18.44 -13.13 8.03
N SER A 60 18.69 -11.82 8.21
CA SER A 60 19.12 -11.30 9.51
C SER A 60 17.96 -11.17 10.50
N THR A 61 18.12 -11.77 11.68
CA THR A 61 17.20 -11.64 12.83
C THR A 61 17.69 -10.65 13.88
N ASP A 62 18.88 -10.06 13.70
CA ASP A 62 19.44 -9.10 14.64
C ASP A 62 18.67 -7.77 14.60
N ALA A 63 18.09 -7.38 15.74
CA ALA A 63 17.24 -6.20 15.83
C ALA A 63 18.01 -4.89 15.52
N GLY A 64 19.31 -4.83 15.83
CA GLY A 64 20.17 -3.70 15.53
C GLY A 64 20.38 -3.53 14.02
N ILE A 65 20.67 -4.61 13.31
CA ILE A 65 20.80 -4.66 11.86
C ILE A 65 19.46 -4.29 11.20
N GLN A 66 18.35 -4.89 11.65
CA GLN A 66 17.01 -4.59 11.13
C GLN A 66 16.68 -3.10 11.30
N SER A 67 16.88 -2.53 12.51
CA SER A 67 16.64 -1.10 12.75
C SER A 67 17.55 -0.21 11.91
N HIS A 68 18.82 -0.58 11.75
CA HIS A 68 19.77 0.16 10.92
C HIS A 68 19.31 0.20 9.45
N VAL A 69 18.90 -0.94 8.90
CA VAL A 69 18.34 -1.04 7.54
C VAL A 69 17.11 -0.16 7.41
N LEU A 70 16.13 -0.27 8.32
CA LEU A 70 14.90 0.53 8.27
C LEU A 70 15.18 2.04 8.28
N LYS A 71 16.15 2.51 9.08
CA LYS A 71 16.59 3.92 9.08
C LYS A 71 17.23 4.33 7.76
N ALA A 72 18.04 3.46 7.17
CA ALA A 72 18.65 3.71 5.86
C ALA A 72 17.60 3.76 4.74
N VAL A 73 16.61 2.88 4.78
CA VAL A 73 15.45 2.88 3.87
C VAL A 73 14.67 4.18 3.99
N ALA A 74 14.27 4.56 5.21
CA ALA A 74 13.50 5.77 5.46
C ALA A 74 14.20 7.02 4.89
N ALA A 75 15.51 7.15 5.11
CA ALA A 75 16.29 8.26 4.61
C ALA A 75 16.40 8.26 3.08
N PHE A 76 16.63 7.11 2.45
CA PHE A 76 16.70 7.00 0.99
C PHE A 76 15.35 7.32 0.35
N VAL A 77 14.26 6.71 0.83
CA VAL A 77 12.88 6.92 0.36
C VAL A 77 12.44 8.38 0.52
N GLY A 78 12.89 9.07 1.58
CA GLY A 78 12.63 10.49 1.77
C GLY A 78 13.39 11.42 0.82
N SER A 79 14.41 10.92 0.11
CA SER A 79 15.26 11.72 -0.79
C SER A 79 14.99 11.52 -2.28
N ILE A 80 14.23 10.47 -2.66
CA ILE A 80 13.96 10.15 -4.06
C ILE A 80 12.80 10.99 -4.60
N SER A 81 12.97 11.56 -5.79
CA SER A 81 11.87 12.21 -6.53
C SER A 81 11.10 11.21 -7.39
N ASN A 82 9.94 11.62 -7.91
CA ASN A 82 9.13 10.80 -8.81
C ASN A 82 9.86 10.48 -10.13
N GLU A 83 10.69 11.40 -10.63
CA GLU A 83 11.51 11.20 -11.82
C GLU A 83 12.58 10.14 -11.56
N ALA A 84 13.19 10.17 -10.37
CA ALA A 84 14.22 9.22 -9.96
C ALA A 84 13.70 7.78 -9.88
N LEU A 85 12.41 7.55 -9.59
CA LEU A 85 11.79 6.22 -9.58
C LEU A 85 11.89 5.48 -10.92
N ARG A 86 12.08 6.20 -12.02
CA ARG A 86 12.21 5.60 -13.36
C ARG A 86 13.62 5.05 -13.61
N LEU A 87 14.61 5.47 -12.82
CA LEU A 87 16.01 5.08 -13.00
C LEU A 87 16.22 3.62 -12.60
N ALA A 88 16.86 2.83 -13.46
CA ALA A 88 17.12 1.41 -13.21
C ALA A 88 17.82 1.15 -11.85
N PRO A 89 18.84 1.94 -11.44
CA PRO A 89 19.41 1.79 -10.11
C PRO A 89 18.34 1.92 -9.01
N VAL A 90 17.50 2.95 -9.06
CA VAL A 90 16.47 3.19 -8.02
C VAL A 90 15.49 2.03 -7.95
N LYS A 91 15.10 1.46 -9.10
CA LYS A 91 14.24 0.27 -9.14
C LYS A 91 14.88 -0.96 -8.50
N GLU A 92 16.17 -1.19 -8.73
CA GLU A 92 16.90 -2.27 -8.07
C GLU A 92 16.92 -2.08 -6.55
N SER A 93 17.16 -0.86 -6.07
CA SER A 93 17.11 -0.57 -4.63
C SER A 93 15.72 -0.77 -4.03
N ILE A 94 14.66 -0.34 -4.71
CA ILE A 94 13.28 -0.60 -4.25
C ILE A 94 13.02 -2.11 -4.18
N SER A 95 13.47 -2.88 -5.16
CA SER A 95 13.32 -4.35 -5.15
C SER A 95 14.04 -4.98 -3.95
N ASP A 96 15.27 -4.56 -3.66
CA ASP A 96 16.03 -5.03 -2.50
C ASP A 96 15.39 -4.58 -1.17
N ILE A 97 14.82 -3.37 -1.11
CA ILE A 97 14.05 -2.88 0.06
C ILE A 97 12.82 -3.77 0.31
N LEU A 98 12.07 -4.11 -0.73
CA LEU A 98 10.87 -4.94 -0.59
C LEU A 98 11.21 -6.32 -0.02
N LEU A 99 12.29 -6.94 -0.47
CA LEU A 99 12.79 -8.21 0.08
C LEU A 99 13.19 -8.08 1.56
N ALA A 100 13.82 -6.96 1.94
CA ALA A 100 14.16 -6.70 3.33
C ALA A 100 12.90 -6.50 4.20
N LEU A 101 11.96 -5.66 3.76
CA LEU A 101 10.71 -5.40 4.49
C LEU A 101 9.86 -6.67 4.64
N GLU A 102 9.79 -7.51 3.61
CA GLU A 102 9.12 -8.81 3.69
C GLU A 102 9.61 -9.62 4.89
N GLY A 103 10.94 -9.77 5.03
CA GLY A 103 11.54 -10.55 6.11
C GLY A 103 11.46 -9.85 7.47
N ILE A 104 11.67 -8.54 7.51
CA ILE A 104 11.67 -7.77 8.76
C ILE A 104 10.26 -7.70 9.37
N LEU A 105 9.20 -7.57 8.56
CA LEU A 105 7.81 -7.57 9.03
C LEU A 105 7.36 -8.91 9.67
N LYS A 106 8.17 -9.97 9.53
CA LYS A 106 7.95 -11.28 10.16
C LYS A 106 8.66 -11.42 11.51
N THR A 107 9.36 -10.37 11.99
CA THR A 107 10.06 -10.38 13.29
C THR A 107 9.08 -10.36 14.47
N HIS A 108 9.50 -10.91 15.62
CA HIS A 108 8.75 -10.80 16.87
C HIS A 108 9.14 -9.56 17.71
N ASN A 109 10.16 -8.81 17.27
CA ASN A 109 10.58 -7.61 17.96
C ASN A 109 9.64 -6.44 17.67
N VAL A 110 8.81 -6.07 18.66
CA VAL A 110 7.80 -4.99 18.55
C VAL A 110 8.40 -3.65 18.11
N SER A 111 9.57 -3.26 18.65
CA SER A 111 10.21 -1.99 18.28
C SER A 111 10.64 -1.96 16.81
N VAL A 112 11.14 -3.09 16.30
CA VAL A 112 11.46 -3.24 14.88
C VAL A 112 10.19 -3.29 14.03
N LEU A 113 9.14 -3.99 14.46
CA LEU A 113 7.86 -4.04 13.73
C LEU A 113 7.23 -2.66 13.58
N ILE A 114 7.24 -1.82 14.62
CA ILE A 114 6.75 -0.45 14.56
C ILE A 114 7.50 0.34 13.47
N GLN A 115 8.84 0.24 13.46
CA GLN A 115 9.66 0.88 12.43
C GLN A 115 9.37 0.31 11.03
N ALA A 116 9.20 -1.01 10.91
CA ALA A 116 8.96 -1.68 9.64
C ALA A 116 7.60 -1.31 9.06
N ALA A 117 6.55 -1.19 9.88
CA ALA A 117 5.23 -0.76 9.47
C ALA A 117 5.25 0.70 8.96
N ASP A 118 5.88 1.62 9.70
CA ASP A 118 6.05 3.03 9.29
C ASP A 118 6.84 3.15 7.98
N VAL A 119 7.99 2.47 7.88
CA VAL A 119 8.83 2.49 6.67
C VAL A 119 8.11 1.87 5.46
N SER A 120 7.32 0.81 5.68
CA SER A 120 6.50 0.20 4.63
C SER A 120 5.48 1.18 4.07
N LEU A 121 4.77 1.90 4.95
CA LEU A 121 3.83 2.95 4.54
C LEU A 121 4.53 4.05 3.74
N ARG A 122 5.67 4.55 4.24
CA ARG A 122 6.44 5.60 3.53
C ARG A 122 6.89 5.14 2.16
N LEU A 123 7.42 3.92 2.04
CA LEU A 123 7.86 3.36 0.77
C LEU A 123 6.72 3.32 -0.24
N VAL A 124 5.58 2.69 0.11
CA VAL A 124 4.48 2.52 -0.84
C VAL A 124 3.82 3.84 -1.20
N SER A 125 3.78 4.79 -0.26
CA SER A 125 3.30 6.15 -0.51
C SER A 125 4.22 6.90 -1.48
N SER A 126 5.54 6.77 -1.33
CA SER A 126 6.52 7.43 -2.21
C SER A 126 6.56 6.83 -3.62
N ILE A 127 6.48 5.50 -3.76
CA ILE A 127 6.54 4.87 -5.09
C ILE A 127 5.18 4.89 -5.82
N GLY A 128 4.07 5.06 -5.08
CA GLY A 128 2.72 5.20 -5.60
C GLY A 128 2.34 4.11 -6.61
N ASN A 129 1.80 4.51 -7.76
CA ASN A 129 1.40 3.59 -8.83
C ASN A 129 2.56 2.74 -9.41
N SER A 130 3.82 3.10 -9.13
CA SER A 130 4.97 2.28 -9.52
C SER A 130 5.04 0.96 -8.77
N VAL A 131 4.30 0.78 -7.65
CA VAL A 131 4.13 -0.51 -6.95
C VAL A 131 3.88 -1.66 -7.93
N ARG A 132 3.11 -1.44 -9.00
CA ARG A 132 2.74 -2.44 -10.02
C ARG A 132 3.94 -3.10 -10.73
N GLN A 133 5.10 -2.46 -10.67
CA GLN A 133 6.32 -2.93 -11.33
C GLN A 133 7.12 -3.90 -10.45
N TYR A 134 6.71 -4.13 -9.22
CA TYR A 134 7.46 -4.89 -8.22
C TYR A 134 6.69 -6.13 -7.72
N PRO A 135 7.41 -7.19 -7.30
CA PRO A 135 6.79 -8.35 -6.65
C PRO A 135 6.34 -7.97 -5.23
N ILE A 136 5.07 -7.58 -5.09
CA ILE A 136 4.52 -7.02 -3.83
C ILE A 136 3.74 -8.04 -2.99
N LEU A 137 3.50 -9.26 -3.51
CA LEU A 137 2.62 -10.26 -2.90
C LEU A 137 3.04 -10.60 -1.46
N GLU A 138 4.31 -10.93 -1.25
CA GLU A 138 4.81 -11.29 0.07
C GLU A 138 4.74 -10.12 1.07
N MET A 139 4.94 -8.89 0.59
CA MET A 139 4.75 -7.69 1.41
C MET A 139 3.28 -7.51 1.80
N VAL A 140 2.34 -7.78 0.89
CA VAL A 140 0.90 -7.78 1.21
C VAL A 140 0.62 -8.79 2.33
N SER A 141 1.06 -10.04 2.18
CA SER A 141 0.90 -11.07 3.21
C SER A 141 1.47 -10.63 4.56
N SER A 142 2.71 -10.12 4.58
CA SER A 142 3.36 -9.65 5.81
C SER A 142 2.60 -8.50 6.47
N LEU A 143 2.13 -7.50 5.71
CA LEU A 143 1.36 -6.38 6.26
C LEU A 143 -0.01 -6.83 6.78
N SER A 144 -0.65 -7.76 6.07
CA SER A 144 -1.97 -8.26 6.44
C SER A 144 -1.97 -9.06 7.74
N CYS A 145 -0.91 -9.83 8.02
CA CYS A 145 -0.71 -10.48 9.32
C CYS A 145 -0.68 -9.49 10.50
N GLN A 146 -0.25 -8.25 10.25
CA GLN A 146 -0.08 -7.24 11.30
C GLN A 146 -1.36 -6.40 11.55
N LEU A 147 -2.45 -6.65 10.82
CA LEU A 147 -3.72 -5.94 11.00
C LEU A 147 -4.40 -6.24 12.33
N SER A 148 -4.17 -7.44 12.89
CA SER A 148 -4.69 -7.86 14.19
C SER A 148 -3.74 -7.56 15.35
N ALA A 149 -2.69 -6.75 15.13
CA ALA A 149 -1.75 -6.42 16.19
C ALA A 149 -2.42 -5.51 17.23
N ASP A 150 -2.23 -5.83 18.51
CA ASP A 150 -2.74 -5.02 19.63
C ASP A 150 -2.14 -3.60 19.64
N GLN A 151 -0.91 -3.46 19.13
CA GLN A 151 -0.26 -2.16 19.05
C GLN A 151 -0.72 -1.39 17.82
N LEU A 152 -1.48 -0.31 18.05
CA LEU A 152 -1.99 0.58 16.98
C LEU A 152 -0.88 1.20 16.12
N CYS A 153 0.30 1.42 16.70
CA CYS A 153 1.49 1.89 15.97
C CYS A 153 1.98 0.90 14.89
N ILE A 154 1.50 -0.34 14.91
CA ILE A 154 1.75 -1.36 13.88
C ILE A 154 0.52 -1.47 12.97
N ALA A 155 -0.67 -1.68 13.55
CA ALA A 155 -1.89 -1.95 12.79
C ALA A 155 -2.27 -0.78 11.85
N VAL A 156 -2.16 0.47 12.31
CA VAL A 156 -2.53 1.66 11.51
C VAL A 156 -1.63 1.82 10.28
N PRO A 157 -0.29 1.89 10.39
CA PRO A 157 0.55 2.01 9.20
C PRO A 157 0.42 0.82 8.25
N CYS A 158 0.21 -0.39 8.76
CA CYS A 158 -0.03 -1.58 7.93
C CYS A 158 -1.34 -1.46 7.13
N ALA A 159 -2.42 -1.01 7.77
CA ALA A 159 -3.70 -0.78 7.08
C ALA A 159 -3.60 0.31 6.00
N SER A 160 -2.91 1.41 6.32
CA SER A 160 -2.65 2.48 5.34
C SER A 160 -1.77 1.99 4.18
N ALA A 161 -0.70 1.24 4.46
CA ALA A 161 0.21 0.73 3.45
C ALA A 161 -0.52 -0.24 2.50
N LEU A 162 -1.31 -1.17 3.05
CA LEU A 162 -2.17 -2.05 2.26
C LEU A 162 -3.17 -1.25 1.42
N THR A 163 -3.82 -0.24 1.99
CA THR A 163 -4.74 0.63 1.24
C THR A 163 -4.04 1.29 0.04
N CYS A 164 -2.81 1.79 0.21
CA CYS A 164 -2.00 2.35 -0.88
C CYS A 164 -1.67 1.31 -1.96
N ILE A 165 -1.22 0.12 -1.55
CA ILE A 165 -0.90 -0.99 -2.45
C ILE A 165 -2.13 -1.40 -3.26
N LEU A 166 -3.26 -1.65 -2.59
CA LEU A 166 -4.49 -2.12 -3.20
C LEU A 166 -5.07 -1.10 -4.19
N ASN A 167 -5.14 0.18 -3.82
CA ASN A 167 -5.58 1.23 -4.73
C ASN A 167 -4.64 1.38 -5.94
N SER A 168 -3.35 1.18 -5.73
CA SER A 168 -2.38 1.14 -6.83
C SER A 168 -2.60 -0.07 -7.73
N LEU A 169 -3.14 -1.19 -7.24
CA LEU A 169 -3.25 -2.43 -8.02
C LEU A 169 -4.63 -2.67 -8.65
N VAL A 170 -5.63 -1.81 -8.44
CA VAL A 170 -7.01 -1.99 -8.97
C VAL A 170 -7.08 -2.39 -10.46
N THR A 171 -6.13 -1.95 -11.28
CA THR A 171 -6.07 -2.25 -12.73
C THR A 171 -5.00 -3.27 -13.11
N ALA A 172 -4.47 -4.01 -12.14
CA ALA A 172 -3.55 -5.12 -12.36
C ALA A 172 -4.25 -6.30 -13.05
N ARG A 173 -3.45 -7.25 -13.54
CA ARG A 173 -3.97 -8.46 -14.19
C ARG A 173 -4.82 -9.27 -13.21
N ALA A 174 -5.83 -9.97 -13.73
CA ALA A 174 -6.72 -10.81 -12.92
C ALA A 174 -5.96 -11.87 -12.11
N SER A 175 -4.87 -12.45 -12.66
CA SER A 175 -4.01 -13.39 -11.93
C SER A 175 -3.37 -12.77 -10.69
N THR A 176 -2.82 -11.55 -10.82
CA THR A 176 -2.26 -10.79 -9.69
C THR A 176 -3.33 -10.46 -8.65
N GLN A 177 -4.54 -10.12 -9.08
CA GLN A 177 -5.65 -9.89 -8.16
C GLN A 177 -6.09 -11.15 -7.42
N ALA A 178 -6.03 -12.31 -8.07
CA ALA A 178 -6.32 -13.60 -7.44
C ALA A 178 -5.27 -13.97 -6.40
N GLU A 179 -3.98 -13.82 -6.72
CA GLU A 179 -2.87 -14.07 -5.77
C GLU A 179 -2.96 -13.17 -4.54
N ILE A 180 -3.23 -11.88 -4.74
CA ILE A 180 -3.40 -10.92 -3.63
C ILE A 180 -4.62 -11.29 -2.78
N TRP A 181 -5.74 -11.68 -3.40
CA TRP A 181 -6.92 -12.12 -2.67
C TRP A 181 -6.64 -13.34 -1.81
N GLU A 182 -5.98 -14.36 -2.37
CA GLU A 182 -5.59 -15.56 -1.65
C GLU A 182 -4.69 -15.25 -0.46
N ALA A 183 -3.76 -14.30 -0.60
CA ALA A 183 -2.94 -13.82 0.50
C ALA A 183 -3.79 -13.17 1.61
N LEU A 184 -4.73 -12.28 1.26
CA LEU A 184 -5.62 -11.64 2.22
C LEU A 184 -6.52 -12.63 2.97
N GLU A 185 -7.00 -13.67 2.28
CA GLU A 185 -7.77 -14.76 2.87
C GLU A 185 -6.94 -15.57 3.85
N LYS A 186 -5.71 -15.99 3.45
CA LYS A 186 -4.80 -16.76 4.32
C LYS A 186 -4.46 -16.02 5.61
N THR A 187 -4.37 -14.70 5.57
CA THR A 187 -4.07 -13.88 6.76
C THR A 187 -5.32 -13.42 7.51
N ASN A 188 -6.52 -13.86 7.12
CA ASN A 188 -7.81 -13.41 7.68
C ASN A 188 -7.98 -11.89 7.71
N ALA A 189 -7.44 -11.17 6.70
CA ALA A 189 -7.33 -9.71 6.72
C ALA A 189 -8.69 -9.03 6.88
N VAL A 190 -9.72 -9.52 6.17
CA VAL A 190 -11.09 -8.98 6.26
C VAL A 190 -11.66 -9.14 7.66
N ALA A 191 -11.50 -10.31 8.27
CA ALA A 191 -12.00 -10.56 9.63
C ALA A 191 -11.29 -9.67 10.66
N SER A 192 -9.98 -9.47 10.53
CA SER A 192 -9.20 -8.56 11.37
C SER A 192 -9.70 -7.12 11.27
N VAL A 193 -9.96 -6.63 10.05
CA VAL A 193 -10.49 -5.27 9.84
C VAL A 193 -11.92 -5.14 10.38
N ILE A 194 -12.77 -6.14 10.19
CA ILE A 194 -14.13 -6.16 10.76
C ILE A 194 -14.07 -6.10 12.29
N SER A 195 -13.24 -6.93 12.91
CA SER A 195 -13.04 -6.94 14.36
C SER A 195 -12.53 -5.59 14.87
N ALA A 196 -11.55 -4.99 14.19
CA ALA A 196 -11.03 -3.66 14.52
C ALA A 196 -12.13 -2.58 14.50
N LEU A 197 -13.01 -2.61 13.50
CA LEU A 197 -14.13 -1.67 13.39
C LEU A 197 -15.21 -1.91 14.45
N GLN A 198 -15.49 -3.16 14.80
CA GLN A 198 -16.48 -3.50 15.83
C GLN A 198 -16.03 -3.12 17.24
N ASN A 199 -14.73 -3.30 17.52
CA ASN A 199 -14.11 -3.04 18.81
C ASN A 199 -13.66 -1.58 19.00
N TYR A 200 -13.81 -0.74 17.97
CA TYR A 200 -13.46 0.67 18.07
C TYR A 200 -14.33 1.40 19.10
N THR A 201 -13.66 2.12 20.00
CA THR A 201 -14.25 3.00 21.01
C THR A 201 -13.44 4.30 21.06
N HIS A 202 -14.15 5.44 21.12
CA HIS A 202 -13.53 6.76 20.99
C HIS A 202 -12.63 7.13 22.18
N ASP A 203 -12.84 6.49 23.34
CA ASP A 203 -12.05 6.70 24.56
C ASP A 203 -10.72 5.94 24.57
N VAL A 204 -10.63 4.84 23.83
CA VAL A 204 -9.46 3.95 23.83
C VAL A 204 -8.64 4.11 22.54
N HIS A 205 -9.31 4.44 21.43
CA HIS A 205 -8.72 4.38 20.12
C HIS A 205 -8.71 5.75 19.42
N PRO A 206 -7.58 6.15 18.81
CA PRO A 206 -7.51 7.39 18.05
C PRO A 206 -8.32 7.30 16.75
N LEU A 207 -8.80 8.45 16.27
CA LEU A 207 -9.67 8.54 15.09
C LEU A 207 -9.01 8.00 13.80
N ASN A 208 -7.68 8.12 13.68
CA ASN A 208 -6.95 7.56 12.55
C ASN A 208 -7.07 6.03 12.48
N TYR A 209 -7.17 5.33 13.61
CA TYR A 209 -7.37 3.87 13.61
C TYR A 209 -8.69 3.49 12.92
N LEU A 210 -9.80 4.13 13.31
CA LEU A 210 -11.10 3.93 12.68
C LEU A 210 -11.04 4.23 11.17
N THR A 211 -10.52 5.41 10.83
CA THR A 211 -10.57 5.90 9.43
C THR A 211 -9.66 5.13 8.48
N GLU A 212 -8.55 4.58 8.95
CA GLU A 212 -7.66 3.73 8.14
C GLU A 212 -8.25 2.33 7.94
N MET A 213 -8.87 1.75 8.98
CA MET A 213 -9.58 0.47 8.85
C MET A 213 -10.79 0.56 7.91
N ILE A 214 -11.57 1.64 7.95
CA ILE A 214 -12.65 1.90 6.98
C ILE A 214 -12.09 1.98 5.55
N SER A 215 -10.95 2.67 5.36
CA SER A 215 -10.36 2.88 4.04
C SER A 215 -9.83 1.58 3.44
N LEU A 216 -9.24 0.72 4.27
CA LEU A 216 -8.80 -0.61 3.88
C LEU A 216 -10.01 -1.48 3.49
N LEU A 217 -11.03 -1.56 4.36
CA LEU A 217 -12.23 -2.35 4.08
C LEU A 217 -12.89 -1.90 2.77
N ARG A 218 -13.05 -0.60 2.57
CA ARG A 218 -13.60 -0.03 1.33
C ARG A 218 -12.81 -0.46 0.10
N SER A 219 -11.48 -0.49 0.19
CA SER A 219 -10.61 -0.89 -0.92
C SER A 219 -10.76 -2.37 -1.25
N ILE A 220 -10.87 -3.22 -0.21
CA ILE A 220 -11.13 -4.65 -0.37
C ILE A 220 -12.51 -4.90 -1.02
N LEU A 221 -13.57 -4.28 -0.52
CA LEU A 221 -14.94 -4.43 -1.05
C LEU A 221 -15.08 -3.97 -2.50
N TRP A 222 -14.32 -2.94 -2.87
CA TRP A 222 -14.29 -2.40 -4.21
C TRP A 222 -13.68 -3.40 -5.20
N ILE A 223 -12.55 -4.02 -4.83
CA ILE A 223 -11.78 -4.89 -5.72
C ILE A 223 -12.40 -6.29 -5.80
N TRP A 224 -12.82 -6.87 -4.67
CA TRP A 224 -13.28 -8.27 -4.62
C TRP A 224 -14.74 -8.38 -4.21
N PRO A 225 -15.66 -8.70 -5.14
CA PRO A 225 -17.08 -8.83 -4.84
C PRO A 225 -17.39 -9.86 -3.73
N SER A 226 -16.65 -10.97 -3.67
CA SER A 226 -16.85 -12.04 -2.67
C SER A 226 -16.70 -11.55 -1.23
N SER A 227 -15.85 -10.54 -1.00
CA SER A 227 -15.63 -9.97 0.34
C SER A 227 -16.87 -9.25 0.91
N ARG A 228 -17.80 -8.80 0.06
CA ARG A 228 -18.97 -8.01 0.47
C ARG A 228 -19.91 -8.79 1.38
N TYR A 229 -20.02 -10.11 1.17
CA TYR A 229 -20.84 -11.00 2.00
C TYR A 229 -20.52 -10.83 3.49
N HIS A 230 -19.25 -10.93 3.85
CA HIS A 230 -18.78 -10.84 5.24
C HIS A 230 -19.13 -9.50 5.92
N VAL A 231 -19.37 -8.45 5.14
CA VAL A 231 -19.70 -7.11 5.67
C VAL A 231 -21.21 -6.94 5.79
N TRP A 232 -21.98 -7.07 4.70
CA TRP A 232 -23.43 -6.81 4.78
C TRP A 232 -24.19 -7.85 5.62
N SER A 233 -23.68 -9.09 5.72
CA SER A 233 -24.31 -10.13 6.54
C SER A 233 -24.00 -9.98 8.03
N ASN A 234 -23.06 -9.10 8.41
CA ASN A 234 -22.66 -8.89 9.80
C ASN A 234 -23.44 -7.71 10.40
N CYS A 235 -24.56 -8.03 11.05
CA CYS A 235 -25.45 -7.03 11.65
C CYS A 235 -24.75 -6.13 12.67
N ASN A 236 -23.84 -6.66 13.49
CA ASN A 236 -23.11 -5.91 14.50
C ASN A 236 -22.19 -4.86 13.86
N LEU A 237 -21.47 -5.24 12.79
CA LEU A 237 -20.66 -4.29 12.04
C LEU A 237 -21.53 -3.23 11.37
N MET A 238 -22.61 -3.63 10.71
CA MET A 238 -23.51 -2.68 10.02
C MET A 238 -24.10 -1.64 10.99
N ALA A 239 -24.53 -2.06 12.19
CA ALA A 239 -25.01 -1.16 13.23
C ALA A 239 -23.93 -0.16 13.69
N LYS A 240 -22.68 -0.63 13.87
CA LYS A 240 -21.53 0.24 14.19
C LYS A 240 -21.24 1.25 13.09
N LEU A 241 -21.24 0.83 11.83
CA LEU A 241 -21.00 1.71 10.69
C LEU A 241 -22.10 2.79 10.58
N ALA A 242 -23.36 2.42 10.83
CA ALA A 242 -24.47 3.37 10.86
C ALA A 242 -24.27 4.40 11.98
N GLN A 243 -23.94 3.94 13.19
CA GLN A 243 -23.60 4.81 14.31
C GLN A 243 -22.49 5.80 13.96
N TYR A 244 -21.39 5.32 13.36
CA TYR A 244 -20.30 6.18 12.92
C TYR A 244 -20.75 7.18 11.84
N CYS A 245 -21.60 6.78 10.90
CA CYS A 245 -22.12 7.70 9.89
C CYS A 245 -22.98 8.82 10.51
N LEU A 246 -23.74 8.50 11.54
CA LEU A 246 -24.69 9.41 12.19
C LEU A 246 -24.00 10.40 13.14
N SER A 247 -23.04 9.91 13.95
CA SER A 247 -22.43 10.66 15.05
C SER A 247 -21.09 11.33 14.70
N ALA A 248 -20.41 10.89 13.64
CA ALA A 248 -19.02 11.27 13.45
C ALA A 248 -18.83 12.58 12.69
N GLU A 249 -17.61 13.11 12.83
CA GLU A 249 -17.11 14.22 12.03
C GLU A 249 -17.28 13.96 10.52
N THR A 250 -17.43 15.05 9.76
CA THR A 250 -17.69 15.02 8.31
C THR A 250 -16.68 14.19 7.51
N THR A 251 -15.45 14.05 8.01
CA THR A 251 -14.37 13.23 7.44
C THR A 251 -14.64 11.72 7.55
N VAL A 252 -15.10 11.27 8.71
CA VAL A 252 -15.49 9.87 8.96
C VAL A 252 -16.74 9.54 8.15
N ALA A 253 -17.75 10.42 8.18
CA ALA A 253 -18.96 10.26 7.39
C ALA A 253 -18.63 10.08 5.89
N ALA A 254 -17.74 10.90 5.32
CA ALA A 254 -17.31 10.76 3.93
C ALA A 254 -16.63 9.40 3.65
N LYS A 255 -15.84 8.87 4.59
CA LYS A 255 -15.22 7.54 4.45
C LYS A 255 -16.25 6.41 4.55
N ILE A 256 -17.23 6.51 5.46
CA ILE A 256 -18.33 5.55 5.56
C ILE A 256 -19.20 5.56 4.30
N LEU A 257 -19.53 6.73 3.75
CA LEU A 257 -20.27 6.83 2.49
C LEU A 257 -19.54 6.14 1.33
N LYS A 258 -18.21 6.29 1.24
CA LYS A 258 -17.39 5.54 0.27
C LYS A 258 -17.42 4.02 0.49
N LEU A 259 -17.42 3.59 1.74
CA LEU A 259 -17.53 2.17 2.11
C LEU A 259 -18.90 1.61 1.69
N TYR A 260 -19.99 2.33 2.01
CA TYR A 260 -21.34 1.98 1.59
C TYR A 260 -21.49 1.96 0.07
N ALA A 261 -20.86 2.88 -0.65
CA ALA A 261 -20.86 2.86 -2.12
C ALA A 261 -20.17 1.60 -2.66
N ALA A 262 -19.08 1.14 -2.04
CA ALA A 262 -18.43 -0.12 -2.41
C ALA A 262 -19.30 -1.35 -2.06
N LEU A 263 -20.03 -1.31 -0.95
CA LEU A 263 -20.96 -2.37 -0.54
C LEU A 263 -22.19 -2.46 -1.46
N ALA A 264 -22.73 -1.31 -1.86
CA ALA A 264 -23.88 -1.15 -2.75
C ALA A 264 -23.62 -1.58 -4.22
N LEU A 265 -22.39 -2.00 -4.54
CA LEU A 265 -22.08 -2.66 -5.82
C LEU A 265 -22.66 -4.08 -5.91
N CYS A 266 -23.37 -4.57 -4.89
CA CYS A 266 -24.14 -5.81 -4.95
C CYS A 266 -25.58 -5.58 -4.45
N GLY A 267 -26.55 -6.26 -5.04
CA GLY A 267 -27.98 -6.07 -4.72
C GLY A 267 -28.32 -6.29 -3.25
N ASN A 268 -27.73 -7.31 -2.62
CA ASN A 268 -27.93 -7.54 -1.17
C ASN A 268 -27.39 -6.38 -0.33
N GLY A 269 -26.24 -5.81 -0.69
CA GLY A 269 -25.69 -4.63 -0.04
C GLY A 269 -26.62 -3.43 -0.15
N VAL A 270 -27.19 -3.18 -1.35
CA VAL A 270 -28.21 -2.15 -1.55
C VAL A 270 -29.42 -2.39 -0.65
N MET A 271 -29.98 -3.60 -0.64
CA MET A 271 -31.16 -3.92 0.16
C MET A 271 -30.92 -3.75 1.66
N ILE A 272 -29.74 -4.10 2.17
CA ILE A 272 -29.40 -3.89 3.58
C ILE A 272 -29.30 -2.39 3.91
N LEU A 273 -28.66 -1.59 3.05
CA LEU A 273 -28.54 -0.15 3.26
C LEU A 273 -29.90 0.56 3.19
N LEU A 274 -30.80 0.13 2.30
CA LEU A 274 -32.14 0.72 2.18
C LEU A 274 -33.10 0.34 3.31
N LYS A 275 -32.81 -0.72 4.06
CA LYS A 275 -33.58 -1.08 5.27
C LYS A 275 -33.25 -0.19 6.46
N ASP A 276 -32.15 0.55 6.41
CA ASP A 276 -31.80 1.52 7.43
C ASP A 276 -32.60 2.82 7.20
N GLU A 277 -33.65 2.99 7.99
CA GLU A 277 -34.58 4.12 7.88
C GLU A 277 -33.92 5.48 8.21
N GLU A 278 -32.82 5.48 8.97
CA GLU A 278 -32.09 6.70 9.35
C GLU A 278 -31.02 7.08 8.32
N LEU A 279 -30.52 6.11 7.56
CA LEU A 279 -29.44 6.32 6.59
C LEU A 279 -29.84 7.26 5.45
N ILE A 280 -31.03 7.08 4.85
CA ILE A 280 -31.46 7.93 3.72
C ILE A 280 -31.63 9.40 4.12
N PRO A 281 -32.35 9.75 5.21
CA PRO A 281 -32.38 11.11 5.73
C PRO A 281 -30.99 11.68 5.99
N LYS A 282 -30.08 10.88 6.58
CA LYS A 282 -28.71 11.31 6.84
C LYS A 282 -27.93 11.61 5.56
N ILE A 283 -28.04 10.76 4.53
CA ILE A 283 -27.39 11.02 3.22
C ILE A 283 -27.91 12.32 2.62
N CYS A 284 -29.22 12.57 2.69
CA CYS A 284 -29.84 13.82 2.24
C CYS A 284 -29.31 15.04 2.98
N ASP A 285 -29.17 14.97 4.30
CA ASP A 285 -28.54 16.02 5.10
C ASP A 285 -27.08 16.27 4.66
N LEU A 286 -26.29 15.21 4.49
CA LEU A 286 -24.88 15.27 4.09
C LEU A 286 -24.65 15.86 2.69
N MET A 287 -25.68 15.90 1.83
CA MET A 287 -25.65 16.60 0.54
C MET A 287 -25.85 18.12 0.66
N GLY A 288 -26.28 18.60 1.83
CA GLY A 288 -26.53 20.01 2.14
C GLY A 288 -25.30 20.89 1.99
N LYS A 289 -25.52 22.17 1.65
CA LYS A 289 -24.45 23.16 1.41
C LYS A 289 -23.58 23.45 2.65
N SER A 290 -24.07 23.12 3.84
CA SER A 290 -23.36 23.24 5.13
C SER A 290 -22.20 22.27 5.27
N HIS A 291 -22.18 21.18 4.50
CA HIS A 291 -21.16 20.14 4.59
C HIS A 291 -19.99 20.39 3.61
N PRO A 292 -18.78 19.91 3.94
CA PRO A 292 -17.63 19.98 3.04
C PRO A 292 -17.92 19.34 1.67
N SER A 293 -17.28 19.89 0.63
CA SER A 293 -17.47 19.42 -0.75
C SER A 293 -17.22 17.92 -0.91
N VAL A 294 -16.21 17.37 -0.23
CA VAL A 294 -15.88 15.95 -0.25
C VAL A 294 -17.05 15.11 0.26
N THR A 295 -17.61 15.44 1.42
CA THR A 295 -18.72 14.69 2.03
C THR A 295 -19.96 14.72 1.13
N ARG A 296 -20.29 15.89 0.57
CA ARG A 296 -21.41 16.06 -0.36
C ARG A 296 -21.25 15.22 -1.63
N ILE A 297 -20.04 15.20 -2.20
CA ILE A 297 -19.75 14.41 -3.40
C ILE A 297 -19.91 12.92 -3.13
N GLU A 298 -19.44 12.43 -1.98
CA GLU A 298 -19.57 11.02 -1.63
C GLU A 298 -21.01 10.62 -1.31
N ALA A 299 -21.80 11.52 -0.71
CA ALA A 299 -23.22 11.30 -0.49
C ALA A 299 -23.97 11.18 -1.84
N LEU A 300 -23.69 12.09 -2.78
CA LEU A 300 -24.25 12.03 -4.14
C LEU A 300 -23.86 10.74 -4.88
N LYS A 301 -22.58 10.34 -4.80
CA LYS A 301 -22.12 9.08 -5.40
C LYS A 301 -22.83 7.87 -4.81
N LEU A 302 -23.04 7.84 -3.50
CA LEU A 302 -23.79 6.76 -2.86
C LEU A 302 -25.23 6.70 -3.39
N CYS A 303 -25.94 7.83 -3.46
CA CYS A 303 -27.28 7.87 -4.07
C CYS A 303 -27.28 7.33 -5.51
N GLN A 304 -26.32 7.75 -6.33
CA GLN A 304 -26.18 7.26 -7.71
C GLN A 304 -25.98 5.74 -7.77
N VAL A 305 -25.11 5.19 -6.91
CA VAL A 305 -24.85 3.75 -6.84
C VAL A 305 -26.09 2.99 -6.37
N LEU A 306 -26.78 3.47 -5.34
CA LEU A 306 -28.02 2.86 -4.84
C LEU A 306 -29.08 2.80 -5.94
N LEU A 307 -29.34 3.91 -6.64
CA LEU A 307 -30.32 3.97 -7.73
C LEU A 307 -29.94 3.07 -8.91
N SER A 308 -28.66 3.01 -9.27
CA SER A 308 -28.19 2.24 -10.43
C SER A 308 -28.19 0.73 -10.19
N ASN A 309 -28.04 0.30 -8.93
CA ASN A 309 -27.99 -1.11 -8.55
C ASN A 309 -29.31 -1.61 -7.93
N LEU A 310 -30.30 -0.74 -7.80
CA LEU A 310 -31.69 -1.10 -7.50
C LEU A 310 -32.31 -1.72 -8.75
N LYS A 311 -32.09 -3.03 -8.95
CA LYS A 311 -32.89 -3.79 -9.90
C LYS A 311 -34.25 -4.02 -9.24
N ILE A 312 -35.26 -3.28 -9.70
CA ILE A 312 -36.69 -3.56 -9.47
C ILE A 312 -37.04 -4.85 -10.21
#